data_AF-A0A9W7B1T2-F1
#
_entry.id   AF-A0A9W7B1T2-F1
#
_cell.length_a   1.000
_cell.length_b   1.000
_cell.length_c   1.000
_cell.angle_alpha   90.00
_cell.angle_beta   90.00
_cell.angle_gamma   90.00
#
_symmetry.space_group_name_H-M   'P 1'
#
loop_
_entity.id
_entity.type
_entity.pdbx_description
1 polymer ?
#
loop_
_entity_poly.entity_id
_entity_poly.type
_entity_poly.pdbx_seq_one_letter_code
_entity_poly.pdbx_strand_id
1 'polypeptide(L)'
;MSQSEEAPWVKIARSQDWDTLNVLLKRTEAESVQKLIKGNEMGRTALSYALRKGAPEEIVMTMLDLVSGREGRSFLGSRDRFMFTALHHAAGFCSNIKILKKLVDLYPEALLMTTISGSTPLMLVMTYGKDKRNYKERISLLGDSTYKYRGYLCQIQLALCCHRFWVVKSTYDPFVRTSKFVKMDNDSFYVMSVLGFFLQREMKGLADLIISFVGVEGGRPRSCSAGVLQLFQKQRSSKVGCIQM
;
A
#
# COMPACT_ATOMS: atom_id res chain seq x y z
N MET A 1 -15.40 -8.20 -34.43
CA MET A 1 -14.62 -7.36 -33.48
C MET A 1 -15.42 -7.27 -32.20
N SER A 2 -15.05 -8.03 -31.18
CA SER A 2 -15.70 -7.98 -29.86
C SER A 2 -15.47 -6.59 -29.26
N GLN A 3 -16.53 -5.80 -29.14
CA GLN A 3 -16.50 -4.60 -28.31
C GLN A 3 -16.24 -5.10 -26.88
N SER A 4 -15.01 -4.95 -26.37
CA SER A 4 -14.80 -5.22 -24.96
C SER A 4 -15.65 -4.25 -24.17
N GLU A 5 -16.44 -4.78 -23.23
CA GLU A 5 -17.21 -3.97 -22.29
C GLU A 5 -16.25 -3.16 -21.42
N GLU A 6 -15.85 -1.99 -21.92
CA GLU A 6 -15.16 -1.00 -21.11
C GLU A 6 -16.09 -0.60 -19.96
N ALA A 7 -15.56 -0.67 -18.73
CA ALA A 7 -16.34 -0.34 -17.54
C ALA A 7 -16.93 1.08 -17.67
N PRO A 8 -18.23 1.29 -17.35
CA PRO A 8 -18.90 2.58 -17.55
C PRO A 8 -18.14 3.76 -16.93
N TRP A 9 -17.56 3.55 -15.75
CA TRP A 9 -16.73 4.50 -15.02
C TRP A 9 -15.50 4.97 -15.80
N VAL A 10 -14.83 4.05 -16.49
CA VAL A 10 -13.64 4.36 -17.29
C VAL A 10 -14.03 5.18 -18.51
N LYS A 11 -15.16 4.84 -19.16
CA LYS A 11 -15.70 5.58 -20.30
C LYS A 11 -16.05 7.02 -19.92
N ILE A 12 -16.74 7.23 -18.79
CA ILE A 12 -17.15 8.55 -18.29
C ILE A 12 -15.93 9.39 -17.89
N ALA A 13 -14.97 8.80 -17.16
CA ALA A 13 -13.73 9.49 -16.80
C ALA A 13 -12.87 9.82 -18.04
N ARG A 14 -12.91 8.98 -19.08
CA ARG A 14 -12.22 9.20 -20.36
C ARG A 14 -12.86 10.34 -21.16
N SER A 15 -14.19 10.49 -21.12
CA SER A 15 -14.91 11.61 -21.75
C SER A 15 -14.86 12.91 -20.96
N GLN A 16 -14.30 12.89 -19.74
CA GLN A 16 -14.25 14.05 -18.83
C GLN A 16 -15.64 14.56 -18.40
N ASP A 17 -16.62 13.66 -18.38
CA ASP A 17 -17.95 13.98 -17.87
C ASP A 17 -17.96 13.84 -16.34
N TRP A 18 -17.39 14.85 -15.70
CA TRP A 18 -17.17 14.93 -14.27
C TRP A 18 -18.47 15.02 -13.46
N ASP A 19 -19.51 15.65 -14.02
CA ASP A 19 -20.80 15.80 -13.36
C ASP A 19 -21.52 14.45 -13.28
N THR A 20 -21.59 13.71 -14.39
CA THR A 20 -22.15 12.36 -14.38
C THR A 20 -21.34 11.43 -13.48
N LEU A 21 -20.01 11.54 -13.51
CA LEU A 21 -19.14 10.77 -12.62
C LEU A 21 -19.44 11.07 -11.15
N ASN A 22 -19.61 12.35 -10.78
CA ASN A 22 -19.91 12.77 -9.42
C ASN A 22 -21.28 12.27 -8.94
N VAL A 23 -22.30 12.33 -9.80
CA VAL A 23 -23.63 11.77 -9.51
C VAL A 23 -23.54 10.27 -9.26
N LEU A 24 -22.76 9.53 -10.05
CA LEU A 24 -22.55 8.11 -9.84
C LEU A 24 -21.78 7.83 -8.53
N LEU A 25 -20.69 8.56 -8.25
CA LEU A 25 -19.90 8.40 -7.02
C LEU A 25 -20.77 8.59 -5.76
N LYS A 26 -21.65 9.59 -5.75
CA LYS A 26 -22.55 9.85 -4.60
C LYS A 26 -23.58 8.74 -4.38
N ARG A 27 -23.94 8.00 -5.43
CA ARG A 27 -24.90 6.87 -5.37
C ARG A 27 -24.21 5.52 -5.16
N THR A 28 -22.89 5.49 -5.05
CA THR A 28 -22.10 4.26 -5.05
C THR A 28 -22.06 3.62 -3.66
N GLU A 29 -22.58 2.40 -3.54
CA GLU A 29 -22.42 1.52 -2.37
C GLU A 29 -21.13 0.68 -2.48
N ALA A 30 -20.73 -0.01 -1.39
CA ALA A 30 -19.47 -0.76 -1.29
C ALA A 30 -19.24 -1.78 -2.44
N GLU A 31 -20.28 -2.49 -2.88
CA GLU A 31 -20.18 -3.44 -4.00
C GLU A 31 -19.84 -2.77 -5.35
N SER A 32 -20.12 -1.48 -5.49
CA SER A 32 -19.82 -0.71 -6.70
C SER A 32 -18.37 -0.22 -6.74
N VAL A 33 -17.62 -0.29 -5.63
CA VAL A 33 -16.18 0.05 -5.59
C VAL A 33 -15.37 -0.91 -6.47
N GLN A 34 -15.74 -2.19 -6.52
CA GLN A 34 -15.11 -3.20 -7.41
C GLN A 34 -15.20 -2.80 -8.89
N LYS A 35 -16.28 -2.13 -9.29
CA LYS A 35 -16.44 -1.62 -10.68
C LYS A 35 -15.53 -0.43 -10.96
N LEU A 36 -15.18 0.34 -9.94
CA LEU A 36 -14.24 1.47 -9.97
C LEU A 36 -12.79 0.96 -10.11
N ILE A 37 -12.52 -0.21 -9.54
CA ILE A 37 -11.23 -0.91 -9.58
C ILE A 37 -10.96 -1.53 -10.96
N LYS A 38 -12.01 -2.00 -11.65
CA LYS A 38 -11.88 -2.64 -12.95
C LYS A 38 -11.37 -1.66 -14.01
N GLY A 39 -10.14 -1.92 -14.48
CA GLY A 39 -9.52 -1.17 -15.58
C GLY A 39 -10.04 -1.60 -16.95
N ASN A 40 -9.72 -0.81 -17.98
CA ASN A 40 -9.91 -1.21 -19.38
C ASN A 40 -8.80 -2.16 -19.87
N GLU A 41 -8.79 -2.49 -21.16
CA GLU A 41 -7.78 -3.35 -21.80
C GLU A 41 -6.33 -2.90 -21.61
N MET A 42 -6.12 -1.61 -21.32
CA MET A 42 -4.80 -1.04 -21.03
C MET A 42 -4.45 -1.11 -19.54
N GLY A 43 -5.30 -1.71 -18.70
CA GLY A 43 -5.17 -1.70 -17.24
C GLY A 43 -5.41 -0.32 -16.61
N ARG A 44 -6.00 0.64 -17.35
CA ARG A 44 -6.28 1.98 -16.82
C ARG A 44 -7.63 2.00 -16.15
N THR A 45 -7.64 2.44 -14.91
CA THR A 45 -8.84 2.62 -14.09
C THR A 45 -9.42 4.02 -14.29
N ALA A 46 -10.64 4.24 -13.80
CA ALA A 46 -11.28 5.56 -13.85
C ALA A 46 -10.44 6.64 -13.13
N LEU A 47 -9.80 6.27 -12.01
CA LEU A 47 -8.88 7.14 -11.27
C LEU A 47 -7.67 7.55 -12.12
N SER A 48 -7.06 6.62 -12.87
CA SER A 48 -5.94 6.94 -13.76
C SER A 48 -6.32 7.97 -14.81
N TYR A 49 -7.54 7.89 -15.39
CA TYR A 49 -8.05 8.90 -16.31
C TYR A 49 -8.33 10.23 -15.63
N ALA A 50 -8.96 10.22 -14.46
CA ALA A 50 -9.23 11.42 -13.67
C ALA A 50 -7.94 12.19 -13.34
N LEU A 51 -6.91 11.50 -12.86
CA LEU A 51 -5.60 12.08 -12.57
C LEU A 51 -4.89 12.61 -13.83
N ARG A 52 -4.98 11.86 -14.92
CA ARG A 52 -4.33 12.24 -16.19
C ARG A 52 -4.98 13.44 -16.87
N LYS A 53 -6.30 13.55 -16.77
CA LYS A 53 -7.09 14.63 -17.40
C LYS A 53 -7.28 15.84 -16.49
N GLY A 54 -6.83 15.79 -15.24
CA GLY A 54 -6.95 16.90 -14.31
C GLY A 54 -8.38 17.10 -13.82
N ALA A 55 -9.04 16.01 -13.43
CA ALA A 55 -10.35 16.07 -12.82
C ALA A 55 -10.37 16.98 -11.57
N PRO A 56 -11.53 17.57 -11.23
CA PRO A 56 -11.71 18.36 -10.01
C PRO A 56 -11.21 17.65 -8.75
N GLU A 57 -10.68 18.43 -7.80
CA GLU A 57 -10.13 17.92 -6.54
C GLU A 57 -11.14 17.05 -5.81
N GLU A 58 -12.38 17.52 -5.73
CA GLU A 58 -13.48 16.91 -5.00
C GLU A 58 -13.77 15.50 -5.53
N ILE A 59 -13.74 15.32 -6.85
CA ILE A 59 -14.02 14.03 -7.49
C ILE A 59 -12.91 13.03 -7.22
N VAL A 60 -11.65 13.46 -7.36
CA VAL A 60 -10.51 12.58 -7.09
C VAL A 60 -10.45 12.22 -5.62
N MET A 61 -10.68 13.18 -4.71
CA MET A 61 -10.72 12.91 -3.28
C MET A 61 -11.86 11.96 -2.93
N THR A 62 -13.05 12.14 -3.49
CA THR A 62 -14.17 11.21 -3.29
C THR A 62 -13.83 9.79 -3.77
N MET A 63 -13.19 9.67 -4.95
CA MET A 63 -12.72 8.37 -5.44
C MET A 63 -11.71 7.74 -4.48
N LEU A 64 -10.73 8.51 -4.00
CA LEU A 64 -9.72 8.05 -3.05
C LEU A 64 -10.32 7.65 -1.71
N ASP A 65 -11.30 8.42 -1.22
CA ASP A 65 -11.96 8.16 0.06
C ASP A 65 -12.80 6.88 0.00
N LEU A 66 -13.50 6.62 -1.11
CA LEU A 66 -14.21 5.36 -1.36
C LEU A 66 -13.29 4.14 -1.43
N VAL A 67 -12.05 4.32 -1.88
CA VAL A 67 -11.07 3.23 -1.91
C VAL A 67 -10.20 3.17 -0.66
N SER A 68 -10.41 4.01 0.37
CA SER A 68 -9.62 3.94 1.62
C SER A 68 -9.91 2.63 2.37
N GLY A 69 -9.03 1.63 2.31
CA GLY A 69 -9.23 0.33 2.97
C GLY A 69 -8.27 -0.75 2.48
N ARG A 70 -8.52 -2.02 2.84
CA ARG A 70 -7.69 -3.16 2.39
C ARG A 70 -7.68 -3.30 0.86
N GLU A 71 -8.83 -3.13 0.22
CA GLU A 71 -8.95 -3.19 -1.25
C GLU A 71 -8.29 -1.99 -1.95
N GLY A 72 -8.20 -0.86 -1.24
CA GLY A 72 -7.57 0.37 -1.68
C GLY A 72 -6.13 0.23 -2.10
N ARG A 73 -5.33 -0.51 -1.32
CA ARG A 73 -3.90 -0.69 -1.65
C ARG A 73 -3.72 -1.50 -2.93
N SER A 74 -4.51 -2.55 -3.12
CA SER A 74 -4.48 -3.35 -4.36
C SER A 74 -4.85 -2.48 -5.56
N PHE A 75 -5.87 -1.63 -5.41
CA PHE A 75 -6.29 -0.69 -6.44
C PHE A 75 -5.24 0.39 -6.75
N LEU A 76 -4.65 1.02 -5.74
CA LEU A 76 -3.62 2.05 -5.91
C LEU A 76 -2.30 1.47 -6.44
N GLY A 77 -2.03 0.21 -6.11
CA GLY A 77 -0.91 -0.59 -6.63
C GLY A 77 -1.17 -1.18 -8.01
N SER A 78 -2.40 -1.10 -8.53
CA SER A 78 -2.73 -1.55 -9.88
C SER A 78 -1.89 -0.80 -10.90
N ARG A 79 -1.37 -1.56 -11.87
CA ARG A 79 -0.43 -1.05 -12.87
C ARG A 79 -1.08 -1.18 -14.24
N ASP A 80 -1.05 -0.09 -15.00
CA ASP A 80 -1.47 -0.13 -16.39
C ASP A 80 -0.44 -0.88 -17.26
N ARG A 81 -0.72 -1.04 -18.56
CA ARG A 81 0.19 -1.70 -19.52
C ARG A 81 1.59 -1.09 -19.55
N PHE A 82 1.76 0.17 -19.14
CA PHE A 82 3.06 0.85 -19.08
C PHE A 82 3.70 0.79 -17.69
N MET A 83 3.12 -0.02 -16.80
CA MET A 83 3.49 -0.18 -15.41
C MET A 83 3.27 1.08 -14.57
N PHE A 84 2.42 2.02 -15.03
CA PHE A 84 2.06 3.22 -14.29
C PHE A 84 1.04 2.90 -13.21
N THR A 85 1.32 3.33 -11.98
CA THR A 85 0.35 3.36 -10.88
C THR A 85 -0.41 4.68 -10.86
N ALA A 86 -1.43 4.80 -10.00
CA ALA A 86 -2.12 6.07 -9.77
C ALA A 86 -1.15 7.21 -9.43
N LEU A 87 -0.14 6.95 -8.60
CA LEU A 87 0.87 7.94 -8.22
C LEU A 87 1.72 8.40 -9.42
N HIS A 88 2.05 7.52 -10.38
CA HIS A 88 2.74 7.93 -11.61
C HIS A 88 1.88 8.87 -12.45
N HIS A 89 0.58 8.58 -12.59
CA HIS A 89 -0.35 9.45 -13.31
C HIS A 89 -0.48 10.82 -12.61
N ALA A 90 -0.62 10.84 -11.28
CA ALA A 90 -0.67 12.09 -10.52
C ALA A 90 0.64 12.91 -10.64
N ALA A 91 1.79 12.23 -10.55
CA ALA A 91 3.11 12.85 -10.62
C ALA A 91 3.46 13.36 -12.04
N GLY A 92 3.01 12.69 -13.10
CA GLY A 92 3.17 13.22 -14.46
C GLY A 92 2.17 14.32 -14.79
N PHE A 93 0.91 14.12 -14.40
CA PHE A 93 -0.22 14.81 -15.02
C PHE A 93 -1.00 15.75 -14.11
N CYS A 94 -1.12 15.46 -12.81
CA CYS A 94 -1.91 16.27 -11.87
C CYS A 94 -1.10 17.43 -11.28
N SER A 95 -1.67 18.64 -11.27
CA SER A 95 -1.06 19.84 -10.66
C SER A 95 -1.42 20.01 -9.18
N ASN A 96 -2.39 19.25 -8.67
CA ASN A 96 -2.88 19.39 -7.31
C ASN A 96 -2.01 18.60 -6.33
N ILE A 97 -1.40 19.32 -5.38
CA ILE A 97 -0.49 18.76 -4.38
C ILE A 97 -1.24 17.98 -3.31
N LYS A 98 -2.47 18.37 -2.96
CA LYS A 98 -3.25 17.66 -1.94
C LYS A 98 -3.57 16.23 -2.37
N ILE A 99 -3.94 16.05 -3.64
CA ILE A 99 -4.13 14.73 -4.26
C ILE A 99 -2.83 13.93 -4.17
N LEU A 100 -1.69 14.57 -4.49
CA LEU A 100 -0.39 13.91 -4.44
C LEU A 100 -0.01 13.47 -3.03
N LYS A 101 -0.22 14.32 -2.02
CA LYS A 101 -0.03 14.00 -0.59
C LYS A 101 -0.90 12.81 -0.18
N LYS A 102 -2.21 12.87 -0.45
CA LYS A 102 -3.14 11.80 -0.12
C LYS A 102 -2.75 10.46 -0.76
N LEU A 103 -2.31 10.46 -2.02
CA LEU A 103 -1.85 9.25 -2.70
C LEU A 103 -0.58 8.66 -2.05
N VAL A 104 0.36 9.52 -1.66
CA VAL A 104 1.58 9.10 -0.94
C VAL A 104 1.24 8.52 0.43
N ASP A 105 0.31 9.13 1.15
CA ASP A 105 -0.12 8.66 2.47
C ASP A 105 -0.85 7.31 2.39
N LEU A 106 -1.68 7.12 1.35
CA LEU A 106 -2.43 5.88 1.15
C LEU A 106 -1.56 4.72 0.62
N TYR A 107 -0.56 5.01 -0.22
CA TYR A 107 0.27 3.99 -0.84
C TYR A 107 1.72 4.45 -1.05
N PRO A 108 2.51 4.55 0.04
CA PRO A 108 3.89 5.04 0.00
C PRO A 108 4.83 4.13 -0.80
N GLU A 109 4.52 2.83 -0.92
CA GLU A 109 5.27 1.86 -1.71
C GLU A 109 5.43 2.31 -3.18
N ALA A 110 4.42 3.00 -3.74
CA ALA A 110 4.46 3.49 -5.10
C ALA A 110 5.57 4.51 -5.39
N LEU A 111 6.12 5.17 -4.36
CA LEU A 111 7.23 6.13 -4.51
C LEU A 111 8.47 5.50 -5.16
N LEU A 112 8.68 4.21 -4.90
CA LEU A 112 9.85 3.46 -5.38
C LEU A 112 9.54 2.56 -6.58
N MET A 113 8.27 2.45 -6.96
CA MET A 113 7.89 1.67 -8.13
C MET A 113 8.35 2.37 -9.42
N THR A 114 8.79 1.59 -10.40
CA THR A 114 9.28 2.10 -11.68
C THR A 114 8.40 1.67 -12.83
N THR A 115 8.13 2.56 -13.78
CA THR A 115 7.45 2.23 -15.05
C THR A 115 8.29 1.27 -15.91
N ILE A 116 7.76 0.87 -17.07
CA ILE A 116 8.53 0.08 -18.07
C ILE A 116 9.83 0.80 -18.48
N SER A 117 9.82 2.13 -18.52
CA SER A 117 11.00 2.95 -18.84
C SER A 117 11.94 3.13 -17.64
N GLY A 118 11.71 2.46 -16.51
CA GLY A 118 12.51 2.63 -15.30
C GLY A 118 12.24 3.94 -14.53
N SER A 119 11.20 4.69 -14.90
CA SER A 119 10.93 6.01 -14.31
C SER A 119 10.12 5.87 -13.02
N THR A 120 10.57 6.52 -11.95
CA THR A 120 9.80 6.66 -10.70
C THR A 120 8.82 7.84 -10.79
N PRO A 121 7.83 7.97 -9.87
CA PRO A 121 6.96 9.13 -9.84
C PRO A 121 7.73 10.46 -9.72
N LEU A 122 8.80 10.49 -8.92
CA LEU A 122 9.66 11.68 -8.80
C LEU A 122 10.31 12.05 -10.14
N MET A 123 10.83 11.07 -10.89
CA MET A 123 11.38 11.31 -12.23
C MET A 123 10.31 11.84 -13.19
N LEU A 124 9.07 11.34 -13.12
CA LEU A 124 7.98 11.85 -13.96
C LEU A 124 7.64 13.31 -13.66
N VAL A 125 7.71 13.76 -12.39
CA VAL A 125 7.57 15.20 -12.07
C VAL A 125 8.68 16.00 -12.76
N MET A 126 9.92 15.53 -12.70
CA MET A 126 11.06 16.22 -13.33
C MET A 126 10.95 16.29 -14.86
N THR A 127 10.41 15.25 -15.49
CA THR A 127 10.26 15.16 -16.94
C THR A 127 9.04 15.94 -17.46
N TYR A 128 7.88 15.79 -16.82
CA TYR A 128 6.59 16.32 -17.33
C TYR A 128 6.03 17.50 -16.54
N GLY A 129 6.64 17.83 -15.40
CA GLY A 129 6.12 18.80 -14.44
C GLY A 129 6.70 20.21 -14.55
N LYS A 130 7.74 20.45 -15.37
CA LYS A 130 8.46 21.73 -15.40
C LYS A 130 7.55 22.93 -15.66
N ASP A 131 6.57 22.76 -16.54
CA ASP A 131 5.64 23.83 -16.93
C ASP A 131 4.39 23.89 -16.02
N LYS A 132 4.32 23.05 -14.99
CA LYS A 132 3.16 22.97 -14.11
C LYS A 132 3.31 23.86 -12.89
N ARG A 133 2.18 24.44 -12.49
CA ARG A 133 2.05 25.11 -11.20
C ARG A 133 2.53 24.16 -10.10
N ASN A 134 3.28 24.70 -9.16
CA ASN A 134 3.80 24.00 -8.00
C ASN A 134 4.84 22.90 -8.29
N TYR A 135 5.55 22.96 -9.43
CA TYR A 135 6.64 22.03 -9.78
C TYR A 135 7.64 21.81 -8.62
N LYS A 136 8.18 22.90 -8.04
CA LYS A 136 9.16 22.83 -6.95
C LYS A 136 8.59 22.13 -5.72
N GLU A 137 7.36 22.45 -5.34
CA GLU A 137 6.71 21.86 -4.18
C GLU A 137 6.41 20.36 -4.40
N ARG A 138 6.03 19.96 -5.63
CA ARG A 138 5.85 18.55 -5.99
C ARG A 138 7.16 17.76 -5.91
N ILE A 139 8.27 18.36 -6.34
CA ILE A 139 9.60 17.76 -6.21
C ILE A 139 9.99 17.63 -4.74
N SER A 140 9.83 18.69 -3.94
CA SER A 140 10.14 18.63 -2.50
C SER A 140 9.30 17.53 -1.84
N LEU A 141 7.98 17.54 -2.04
CA LEU A 141 7.09 16.56 -1.44
C LEU A 141 7.48 15.12 -1.78
N LEU A 142 7.64 14.81 -3.08
CA LEU A 142 8.00 13.46 -3.49
C LEU A 142 9.44 13.10 -3.11
N GLY A 143 10.37 14.05 -3.16
CA GLY A 143 11.76 13.86 -2.74
C GLY A 143 11.87 13.53 -1.27
N ASP A 144 11.27 14.35 -0.41
CA ASP A 144 11.25 14.19 1.05
C ASP A 144 10.55 12.87 1.44
N SER A 145 9.41 12.58 0.81
CA SER A 145 8.67 11.34 1.05
C SER A 145 9.46 10.12 0.59
N THR A 146 10.12 10.18 -0.58
CA THR A 146 10.95 9.09 -1.11
C THR A 146 12.15 8.84 -0.20
N TYR A 147 12.83 9.89 0.24
CA TYR A 147 13.97 9.79 1.13
C TYR A 147 13.57 9.16 2.47
N LYS A 148 12.50 9.67 3.09
CA LYS A 148 11.96 9.14 4.34
C LYS A 148 11.56 7.67 4.20
N TYR A 149 10.85 7.31 3.13
CA TYR A 149 10.39 5.94 2.91
C TYR A 149 11.55 4.97 2.65
N ARG A 150 12.55 5.38 1.86
CA ARG A 150 13.76 4.59 1.61
C ARG A 150 14.55 4.33 2.89
N GLY A 151 14.63 5.32 3.77
CA GLY A 151 15.23 5.17 5.10
C GLY A 151 14.57 4.06 5.92
N TYR A 152 13.23 4.01 5.95
CA TYR A 152 12.50 2.94 6.63
C TYR A 152 12.75 1.56 6.00
N LEU A 153 12.75 1.46 4.66
CA LEU A 153 13.02 0.19 3.98
C LEU A 153 14.43 -0.33 4.26
N CYS A 154 15.44 0.54 4.27
CA CYS A 154 16.80 0.13 4.63
C CYS A 154 16.88 -0.35 6.09
N GLN A 155 16.19 0.31 7.03
CA GLN A 155 16.13 -0.14 8.43
C GLN A 155 15.46 -1.51 8.56
N ILE A 156 14.37 -1.74 7.82
CA ILE A 156 13.67 -3.03 7.81
C ILE A 156 14.55 -4.12 7.18
N GLN A 157 15.15 -3.86 6.02
CA GLN A 157 16.04 -4.83 5.35
C GLN A 157 17.25 -5.16 6.22
N LEU A 158 17.87 -4.17 6.86
CA LEU A 158 18.98 -4.40 7.77
C LEU A 158 18.54 -5.26 8.98
N ALA A 159 17.39 -4.95 9.59
CA ALA A 159 16.85 -5.75 10.68
C ALA A 159 16.58 -7.20 10.27
N LEU A 160 15.99 -7.42 9.08
CA LEU A 160 15.75 -8.77 8.53
C LEU A 160 17.07 -9.51 8.23
N CYS A 161 18.08 -8.82 7.70
CA CYS A 161 19.41 -9.38 7.45
C CYS A 161 20.13 -9.76 8.75
N CYS A 162 20.12 -8.88 9.76
CA CYS A 162 20.71 -9.14 11.07
C CYS A 162 20.00 -10.30 11.77
N HIS A 163 18.67 -10.38 11.65
CA HIS A 163 17.90 -11.48 12.24
C HIS A 163 18.15 -12.80 11.53
N ARG A 164 18.18 -12.83 10.18
CA ARG A 164 18.56 -14.03 9.41
C ARG A 164 19.97 -14.52 9.76
N PHE A 165 20.92 -13.61 9.91
CA PHE A 165 22.28 -13.95 10.34
C PHE A 165 22.30 -14.53 11.76
N TRP A 166 21.53 -13.96 12.68
CA TRP A 166 21.41 -14.45 14.05
C TRP A 166 20.74 -15.84 14.12
N VAL A 167 19.68 -16.10 13.35
CA VAL A 167 19.02 -17.42 13.28
C VAL A 167 19.99 -18.48 12.72
N VAL A 168 20.72 -18.16 11.65
CA VAL A 168 21.70 -19.10 11.06
C VAL A 168 22.89 -19.38 12.00
N LYS A 169 23.30 -18.41 12.82
CA LYS A 169 24.36 -18.62 13.82
C LYS A 169 23.88 -19.26 15.13
N SER A 170 22.65 -18.98 15.58
CA SER A 170 22.09 -19.61 16.79
C SER A 170 21.76 -21.08 16.59
N THR A 171 21.56 -21.56 15.36
CA THR A 171 21.55 -23.00 15.06
C THR A 171 22.89 -23.70 15.30
N TYR A 172 23.97 -22.94 15.53
CA TYR A 172 25.30 -23.45 15.92
C TYR A 172 25.68 -23.13 17.37
N ASP A 173 24.80 -22.49 18.15
CA ASP A 173 25.08 -22.12 19.53
C ASP A 173 24.33 -23.03 20.53
N PRO A 174 25.04 -23.89 21.30
CA PRO A 174 24.43 -24.77 22.29
C PRO A 174 23.83 -24.05 23.51
N PHE A 175 23.91 -22.72 23.61
CA PHE A 175 23.48 -21.95 24.78
C PHE A 175 22.01 -21.51 24.82
N VAL A 176 21.20 -21.73 23.78
CA VAL A 176 19.73 -21.52 23.88
C VAL A 176 19.06 -22.73 24.54
N ARG A 177 19.41 -22.96 25.80
CA ARG A 177 18.56 -23.69 26.77
C ARG A 177 17.59 -22.70 27.40
N THR A 178 16.70 -22.10 26.63
CA THR A 178 15.52 -21.44 27.19
C THR A 178 14.47 -22.50 27.51
N SER A 179 14.54 -22.97 28.75
CA SER A 179 13.42 -23.36 29.62
C SER A 179 12.11 -23.78 28.95
N LYS A 180 11.84 -25.10 28.90
CA LYS A 180 10.56 -25.83 29.11
C LYS A 180 9.23 -25.33 28.51
N PHE A 181 9.12 -24.18 27.87
CA PHE A 181 7.88 -23.63 27.37
C PHE A 181 7.95 -23.49 25.85
N VAL A 182 7.24 -24.41 25.20
CA VAL A 182 6.92 -24.47 23.77
C VAL A 182 8.16 -24.59 22.87
N LYS A 183 8.40 -25.80 22.35
CA LYS A 183 9.22 -25.99 21.14
C LYS A 183 8.56 -25.18 20.01
N MET A 184 9.01 -23.96 19.79
CA MET A 184 8.68 -23.20 18.58
C MET A 184 9.71 -23.58 17.52
N ASP A 185 9.24 -23.84 16.30
CA ASP A 185 10.15 -23.97 15.17
C ASP A 185 10.86 -22.62 14.91
N ASN A 186 12.02 -22.69 14.25
CA ASN A 186 12.84 -21.50 13.96
C ASN A 186 12.06 -20.44 13.18
N ASP A 187 11.11 -20.87 12.34
CA ASP A 187 10.24 -20.00 11.54
C ASP A 187 9.29 -19.17 12.44
N SER A 188 8.69 -19.80 13.45
CA SER A 188 7.79 -19.13 14.40
C SER A 188 8.53 -18.15 15.31
N PHE A 189 9.76 -18.48 15.71
CA PHE A 189 10.61 -17.56 16.49
C PHE A 189 11.02 -16.32 15.67
N TYR A 190 11.37 -16.52 14.39
CA TYR A 190 11.65 -15.44 13.44
C TYR A 190 10.45 -14.50 13.29
N VAL A 191 9.27 -15.06 13.02
CA VAL A 191 8.02 -14.28 12.87
C VAL A 191 7.70 -13.48 14.13
N MET A 192 7.82 -14.08 15.32
CA MET A 192 7.53 -13.40 16.60
C MET A 192 8.52 -12.27 16.91
N SER A 193 9.81 -12.45 16.57
CA SER A 193 10.83 -11.43 16.77
C SER A 193 10.62 -10.24 15.84
N VAL A 194 10.31 -10.52 14.56
CA VAL A 194 10.00 -9.51 13.55
C VAL A 194 8.73 -8.75 13.95
N LEU A 195 7.68 -9.43 14.41
CA LEU A 195 6.46 -8.81 14.90
C LEU A 195 6.67 -7.97 16.17
N GLY A 196 7.47 -8.45 17.12
CA GLY A 196 7.83 -7.70 18.32
C GLY A 196 8.51 -6.37 18.00
N PHE A 197 9.43 -6.37 17.04
CA PHE A 197 10.08 -5.16 16.53
C PHE A 197 9.08 -4.16 15.92
N PHE A 198 8.13 -4.64 15.11
CA PHE A 198 7.11 -3.78 14.50
C PHE A 198 6.12 -3.20 15.50
N LEU A 199 5.71 -3.99 16.51
CA LEU A 199 4.82 -3.54 17.58
C LEU A 199 5.47 -2.50 18.49
N GLN A 200 6.76 -2.65 18.82
CA GLN A 200 7.49 -1.71 19.67
C GLN A 200 7.63 -0.32 19.02
N ARG A 201 7.61 -0.25 17.70
CA ARG A 201 7.74 1.01 16.92
C ARG A 201 6.41 1.55 16.39
N GLU A 202 5.29 1.03 16.90
CA GLU A 202 3.93 1.44 16.51
C GLU A 202 3.63 1.31 15.00
N MET A 203 4.37 0.46 14.28
CA MET A 203 4.16 0.21 12.85
C MET A 203 3.00 -0.77 12.60
N LYS A 204 1.81 -0.46 13.15
CA LYS A 204 0.64 -1.36 13.19
C LYS A 204 0.22 -1.84 11.79
N GLY A 205 0.24 -0.96 10.79
CA GLY A 205 -0.14 -1.31 9.42
C GLY A 205 0.82 -2.29 8.72
N LEU A 206 2.11 -2.26 9.05
CA LEU A 206 3.09 -3.19 8.48
C LEU A 206 3.10 -4.52 9.24
N ALA A 207 2.87 -4.49 10.56
CA ALA A 207 2.66 -5.69 11.36
C ALA A 207 1.45 -6.49 10.84
N ASP A 208 0.32 -5.83 10.57
CA ASP A 208 -0.87 -6.48 9.99
C ASP A 208 -0.60 -7.10 8.61
N LEU A 209 0.24 -6.45 7.78
CA LEU A 209 0.67 -6.97 6.48
C LEU A 209 1.51 -8.24 6.62
N ILE A 210 2.48 -8.25 7.54
CA ILE A 210 3.34 -9.42 7.79
C ILE A 210 2.52 -10.58 8.37
N ILE A 211 1.61 -10.30 9.32
CA ILE A 211 0.70 -11.33 9.87
C ILE A 211 -0.18 -11.91 8.75
N SER A 212 -0.68 -11.07 7.83
CA SER A 212 -1.54 -11.53 6.73
C SER A 212 -0.81 -12.47 5.76
N PHE A 213 0.49 -12.26 5.54
CA PHE A 213 1.33 -13.12 4.70
C PHE A 213 1.71 -14.44 5.38
N VAL A 214 2.00 -14.41 6.67
CA VAL A 214 2.35 -15.62 7.44
C VAL A 214 1.11 -16.50 7.68
N GLY A 215 -0.09 -15.93 7.66
CA GLY A 215 -1.34 -16.62 7.95
C GLY A 215 -1.93 -17.48 6.83
N VAL A 216 -1.52 -17.31 5.56
CA VAL A 216 -2.21 -17.95 4.42
C VAL A 216 -1.21 -18.48 3.38
N GLU A 217 -0.91 -19.77 3.45
CA GLU A 217 -0.49 -20.56 2.29
C GLU A 217 -1.52 -21.67 2.08
N GLY A 218 -2.18 -21.70 0.93
CA GLY A 218 -3.05 -22.82 0.51
C GLY A 218 -4.42 -22.92 1.18
N GLY A 219 -4.97 -21.84 1.75
CA GLY A 219 -6.34 -21.82 2.28
C GLY A 219 -6.55 -22.61 3.60
N ARG A 220 -5.48 -23.06 4.25
CA ARG A 220 -5.53 -23.59 5.62
C ARG A 220 -4.55 -22.83 6.51
N PRO A 221 -4.96 -22.38 7.71
CA PRO A 221 -4.03 -21.79 8.68
C PRO A 221 -2.99 -22.84 9.09
N ARG A 222 -1.69 -22.50 9.04
CA ARG A 222 -0.62 -23.34 9.61
C ARG A 222 -0.92 -23.54 11.10
N SER A 223 -0.68 -24.73 11.65
CA SER A 223 -0.90 -25.03 13.07
C SER A 223 -0.21 -24.04 14.02
N CYS A 224 0.91 -23.45 13.60
CA CYS A 224 1.63 -22.39 14.33
C CYS A 224 0.91 -21.03 14.38
N SER A 225 0.03 -20.70 13.42
CA SER A 225 -0.67 -19.40 13.41
C SER A 225 -1.80 -19.31 14.43
N ALA A 226 -2.42 -20.44 14.81
CA ALA A 226 -3.46 -20.46 15.84
C ALA A 226 -2.92 -20.08 17.22
N GLY A 227 -1.73 -20.58 17.60
CA GLY A 227 -1.08 -20.23 18.87
C GLY A 227 -0.62 -18.78 18.92
N VAL A 228 -0.06 -18.27 17.82
CA VAL A 228 0.34 -16.85 17.70
C VAL A 228 -0.88 -15.93 17.72
N LEU A 229 -1.96 -16.25 17.01
CA LEU A 229 -3.21 -15.48 17.02
C LEU A 229 -3.87 -15.47 18.41
N GLN A 230 -3.86 -16.59 19.15
CA GLN A 230 -4.37 -16.65 20.53
C GLN A 230 -3.54 -15.79 21.49
N LEU A 231 -2.20 -15.80 21.36
CA LEU A 231 -1.31 -14.93 22.14
C LEU A 231 -1.58 -13.44 21.85
N PHE A 232 -1.79 -13.10 20.58
CA PHE A 232 -2.14 -11.75 20.15
C PHE A 232 -3.51 -11.30 20.63
N GLN A 233 -4.54 -12.15 20.54
CA GLN A 233 -5.87 -11.87 21.08
C GLN A 233 -5.81 -11.64 22.60
N LYS A 234 -5.05 -12.49 23.33
CA LYS A 234 -4.87 -12.37 24.79
C LYS A 234 -4.14 -11.09 25.21
N GLN A 235 -3.11 -10.65 24.48
CA GLN A 235 -2.45 -9.36 24.74
C GLN A 235 -3.31 -8.15 24.36
N ARG A 236 -4.17 -8.27 23.34
CA ARG A 236 -5.17 -7.25 23.01
C ARG A 236 -6.18 -7.10 24.15
N SER A 237 -6.65 -8.21 24.73
CA SER A 237 -7.56 -8.20 25.88
C SER A 237 -6.92 -7.64 27.15
N SER A 238 -5.63 -7.93 27.41
CA SER A 238 -4.96 -7.47 28.63
C SER A 238 -4.65 -5.96 28.62
N LYS A 239 -4.49 -5.34 27.44
CA LYS A 239 -4.30 -3.89 27.33
C LYS A 239 -5.60 -3.08 27.48
N VAL A 240 -6.77 -3.69 27.27
CA VAL A 240 -8.07 -3.03 27.52
C VAL A 240 -8.37 -2.95 29.03
N GLY A 241 -7.73 -3.78 29.86
CA GLY A 241 -7.86 -3.73 31.33
C GLY A 241 -6.87 -2.83 32.07
N CYS A 242 -5.94 -2.15 31.39
CA CYS A 242 -4.91 -1.29 32.01
C CYS A 242 -5.09 0.22 31.71
N ILE A 243 -6.29 0.65 31.29
CA ILE A 243 -6.65 2.08 31.13
C ILE A 243 -7.73 2.48 32.16
N GLN A 244 -7.82 1.77 33.28
CA GLN A 244 -8.54 2.24 34.47
C GLN A 244 -7.68 2.00 35.71
N MET A 245 -6.67 2.84 35.89
CA MET A 245 -6.23 3.40 37.17
C MET A 245 -5.59 4.75 36.90
#